data_AF-A0A2S7VE91-F1
#
_entry.id   AF-A0A2S7VE91-F1
#
_cell.length_a   1.000
_cell.length_b   1.000
_cell.length_c   1.000
_cell.angle_alpha   90.00
_cell.angle_beta   90.00
_cell.angle_gamma   90.00
#
_symmetry.space_group_name_H-M   'P 1'
#
loop_
_entity.id
_entity.type
_entity.pdbx_description
1 polymer ?
#
loop_
_entity_poly.entity_id
_entity_poly.type
_entity_poly.pdbx_seq_one_letter_code
_entity_poly.pdbx_strand_id
1 'polypeptide(L)' 'MKIGELKLFTTVVELGSFTAAANALKLPRANVSRRINDLEKSLNINLFFRTTRSLSVTKSGEQYYNELLKTLSALEGL' A
#
# COMPACT_ATOMS: atom_id res chain seq x y z
N MET A 1 -1.61 -0.44 -13.11
CA MET A 1 -2.28 -0.32 -11.81
C MET A 1 -3.32 -1.44 -11.68
N LYS A 2 -2.98 -2.54 -10.98
CA LYS A 2 -3.92 -3.64 -10.70
C LYS A 2 -4.60 -3.38 -9.36
N ILE A 3 -5.91 -3.64 -9.28
CA ILE A 3 -6.72 -3.49 -8.06
C ILE A 3 -6.11 -4.22 -6.85
N GLY A 4 -5.43 -5.35 -7.08
CA GLY A 4 -4.77 -6.09 -6.01
C GLY A 4 -3.54 -5.40 -5.41
N GLU A 5 -2.92 -4.43 -6.08
CA GLU A 5 -1.81 -3.63 -5.53
C GLU A 5 -2.33 -2.55 -4.60
N LEU A 6 -3.49 -1.97 -4.95
CA LEU A 6 -4.20 -0.98 -4.15
C LEU A 6 -4.65 -1.56 -2.83
N LYS A 7 -5.33 -2.72 -2.88
CA LYS A 7 -5.76 -3.44 -1.68
C LYS A 7 -4.57 -3.80 -0.78
N LEU A 8 -3.46 -4.21 -1.38
CA LEU A 8 -2.25 -4.56 -0.67
C LEU A 8 -1.61 -3.33 -0.01
N PHE A 9 -1.54 -2.21 -0.72
CA PHE A 9 -1.10 -0.92 -0.19
C PHE A 9 -1.95 -0.47 0.99
N THR A 10 -3.28 -0.41 0.83
CA THR A 10 -4.24 -0.06 1.89
C THR A 10 -4.02 -0.91 3.14
N THR A 11 -3.98 -2.23 3.00
CA THR A 11 -3.78 -3.14 4.14
C THR A 11 -2.41 -2.94 4.83
N VAL A 12 -1.35 -2.62 4.07
CA VAL A 12 -0.04 -2.32 4.66
C VAL A 12 -0.05 -0.99 5.43
N VAL A 13 -0.76 0.02 4.92
CA VAL A 13 -0.96 1.30 5.60
C VAL A 13 -1.76 1.10 6.89
N GLU A 14 -2.90 0.39 6.83
CA GLU A 14 -3.76 0.14 8.00
C GLU A 14 -3.07 -0.64 9.11
N LEU A 15 -2.29 -1.68 8.72
CA LEU A 15 -1.62 -2.55 9.70
C LEU A 15 -0.25 -2.03 10.14
N GLY A 16 0.31 -1.03 9.45
CA GLY A 16 1.63 -0.48 9.73
C GLY A 16 2.77 -1.52 9.69
N SER A 17 2.60 -2.64 8.97
CA SER A 17 3.61 -3.70 8.89
C SER A 17 3.43 -4.59 7.67
N PHE A 18 4.52 -4.79 6.92
CA PHE A 18 4.55 -5.73 5.79
C PHE A 18 4.26 -7.16 6.21
N THR A 19 4.69 -7.57 7.40
CA THR A 19 4.47 -8.92 7.91
C THR A 19 3.01 -9.12 8.33
N ALA A 20 2.40 -8.10 8.97
CA ALA A 20 0.99 -8.16 9.33
C ALA A 20 0.10 -8.20 8.08
N ALA A 21 0.38 -7.35 7.09
CA ALA A 21 -0.34 -7.34 5.82
C ALA A 21 -0.17 -8.62 5.01
N ALA A 22 1.03 -9.20 5.00
CA ALA A 22 1.29 -10.50 4.41
C ALA A 22 0.40 -11.60 5.02
N ASN A 23 0.28 -11.63 6.35
CA ASN A 23 -0.60 -12.56 7.04
C ASN A 23 -2.09 -12.30 6.73
N ALA A 24 -2.53 -11.04 6.79
CA ALA A 24 -3.91 -10.67 6.52
C ALA A 24 -4.35 -11.02 5.08
N LEU A 25 -3.45 -10.84 4.11
CA LEU A 25 -3.69 -11.12 2.70
C LEU A 25 -3.36 -12.57 2.30
N LYS A 26 -2.87 -13.40 3.22
CA LYS A 26 -2.34 -14.75 2.96
C LYS A 26 -1.31 -14.77 1.81
N LEU A 27 -0.47 -13.75 1.76
CA LEU A 27 0.59 -13.59 0.76
C LEU A 27 1.97 -13.68 1.40
N PRO A 28 2.99 -14.20 0.70
CA PRO A 28 4.36 -14.16 1.19
C PRO A 28 4.83 -12.71 1.38
N ARG A 29 5.53 -12.41 2.47
CA ARG A 29 6.13 -11.08 2.71
C ARG A 29 6.96 -10.59 1.52
N ALA A 30 7.69 -11.49 0.85
CA ALA A 30 8.47 -11.18 -0.34
C ALA A 30 7.59 -10.69 -1.51
N ASN A 31 6.39 -11.27 -1.68
CA ASN A 31 5.42 -10.81 -2.67
C ASN A 31 4.86 -9.44 -2.29
N VAL A 32 4.49 -9.22 -1.03
CA VAL A 32 4.01 -7.92 -0.54
C VAL A 32 5.04 -6.82 -0.79
N SER A 33 6.29 -7.05 -0.37
CA SER A 33 7.36 -6.09 -0.56
C SER A 33 7.65 -5.84 -2.04
N ARG A 34 7.68 -6.89 -2.88
CA ARG A 34 7.91 -6.74 -4.33
C ARG A 34 6.81 -5.93 -5.00
N ARG A 35 5.54 -6.20 -4.69
CA ARG A 35 4.40 -5.48 -5.27
C ARG A 35 4.34 -4.02 -4.85
N ILE A 36 4.63 -3.72 -3.58
CA ILE A 36 4.77 -2.32 -3.14
C ILE A 36 5.92 -1.64 -3.85
N ASN A 37 7.07 -2.31 -4.01
CA ASN A 37 8.19 -1.74 -4.73
C ASN A 37 7.87 -1.45 -6.21
N ASP A 38 7.10 -2.32 -6.85
CA ASP A 38 6.65 -2.13 -8.23
C ASP A 38 5.68 -0.95 -8.36
N LEU A 39 4.76 -0.83 -7.41
CA LEU A 39 3.84 0.30 -7.30
C LEU A 39 4.58 1.62 -7.07
N GLU A 40 5.51 1.67 -6.11
CA GLU A 40 6.37 2.81 -5.83
C GLU A 40 7.17 3.23 -7.07
N LYS A 41 7.73 2.25 -7.81
CA LYS A 41 8.44 2.51 -9.06
C LYS A 41 7.55 3.03 -10.18
N SER A 42 6.36 2.42 -10.36
CA SER A 42 5.41 2.83 -11.39
C SER A 42 4.88 4.24 -11.15
N LEU A 43 4.74 4.63 -9.89
CA LEU A 43 4.29 5.97 -9.50
C LEU A 43 5.46 6.97 -9.36
N ASN A 44 6.71 6.48 -9.37
CA ASN A 44 7.91 7.26 -9.09
C ASN A 44 7.88 7.98 -7.73
N ILE A 45 7.19 7.41 -6.75
CA ILE A 45 7.05 7.97 -5.40
C ILE A 45 7.40 6.92 -4.35
N ASN A 46 7.93 7.36 -3.21
CA ASN A 46 8.11 6.51 -2.04
C ASN A 46 6.83 6.59 -1.22
N LEU A 47 6.13 5.47 -1.08
CA LEU A 47 4.89 5.36 -0.31
C LEU A 47 5.17 5.02 1.16
N PHE A 48 6.28 4.32 1.43
CA PHE A 48 6.68 3.95 2.78
C PHE A 48 8.14 4.30 3.09
N PHE A 49 8.37 4.74 4.33
CA PHE A 49 9.69 4.75 4.93
C PHE A 49 10.08 3.32 5.30
N ARG A 50 10.98 2.72 4.53
CA ARG A 50 11.56 1.41 4.82
C ARG A 50 12.61 1.54 5.93
N THR A 51 12.18 1.56 7.18
CA THR A 51 13.12 1.34 8.29
C THR A 51 12.99 -0.10 8.78
N THR A 52 14.11 -0.71 9.14
CA THR A 52 14.18 -2.11 9.60
C THR A 52 13.45 -2.34 10.93
N ARG A 53 13.14 -1.27 11.66
CA ARG A 53 12.51 -1.30 12.99
C ARG A 53 11.07 -0.78 13.00
N SER A 54 10.65 0.03 12.03
CA SER A 54 9.31 0.60 11.96
C SER A 54 8.91 0.90 10.51
N LEU A 55 7.74 0.43 10.10
CA LEU A 55 7.16 0.84 8.84
C LEU A 55 6.33 2.09 9.08
N SER A 56 6.65 3.17 8.36
CA SER A 56 5.86 4.40 8.42
C SER A 56 5.46 4.78 7.01
N VAL A 57 4.22 5.21 6.82
CA VAL A 57 3.77 5.74 5.54
C VAL A 57 4.40 7.12 5.32
N THR A 58 4.75 7.45 4.07
CA THR A 58 5.23 8.79 3.74
C THR A 58 4.05 9.74 3.56
N LYS A 59 4.31 11.06 3.57
CA LYS A 59 3.31 12.07 3.26
C LYS A 59 2.71 11.87 1.86
N SER A 60 3.53 11.43 0.89
CA SER A 60 3.07 11.06 -0.45
C SER A 60 2.19 9.80 -0.42
N GLY A 61 2.51 8.82 0.43
CA GLY A 61 1.69 7.65 0.65
C GLY A 61 0.32 7.97 1.25
N GLU A 62 0.25 8.84 2.25
CA GLU A 62 -1.02 9.33 2.80
C GLU A 62 -1.87 10.07 1.77
N GLN A 63 -1.26 10.97 1.00
CA GLN A 63 -1.95 11.68 -0.08
C GLN A 63 -2.51 10.72 -1.12
N TYR A 64 -1.69 9.76 -1.56
CA TYR A 64 -2.10 8.75 -2.52
C TYR A 64 -3.22 7.86 -1.98
N TYR A 65 -3.12 7.44 -0.71
CA TYR A 65 -4.17 6.67 -0.03
C TYR A 65 -5.50 7.42 0.04
N ASN A 66 -5.45 8.70 0.41
CA ASN A 66 -6.64 9.54 0.51
C ASN A 66 -7.28 9.78 -0.86
N GLU A 67 -6.47 9.97 -1.91
CA GLU A 67 -6.94 10.07 -3.28
C GLU A 67 -7.61 8.77 -3.74
N LEU A 68 -6.99 7.63 -3.43
CA LEU A 68 -7.53 6.30 -3.71
C LEU A 68 -8.89 6.06 -3.05
N LEU A 69 -9.01 6.39 -1.77
CA LEU A 69 -10.26 6.30 -1.02
C LEU A 69 -11.34 7.16 -1.66
N LYS A 70 -10.98 8.37 -2.09
CA LYS A 70 -11.91 9.28 -2.76
C LYS A 70 -12.35 8.73 -4.12
N THR A 71 -11.44 8.16 -4.90
CA THR A 71 -11.77 7.51 -6.18
C THR A 71 -12.59 6.24 -5.97
N LEU A 72 -12.27 5.43 -4.97
CA LEU A 72 -12.99 4.20 -4.65
C LEU A 72 -14.41 4.50 -4.17
N SER A 73 -14.58 5.46 -3.24
CA SER A 73 -15.90 5.92 -2.80
C SER A 73 -16.71 6.55 -3.94
N ALA A 74 -16.05 7.21 -4.90
CA ALA A 74 -16.72 7.71 -6.10
C ALA A 74 -17.14 6.59 -7.07
N LEU A 75 -16.46 5.44 -7.05
CA LEU A 75 -16.78 4.27 -7.87
C LEU A 75 -17.86 3.38 -7.23
N GLU A 76 -17.89 3.26 -5.90
CA GLU A 76 -18.91 2.48 -5.17
C GLU A 76 -20.22 3.26 -4.96
N GLY A 77 -20.26 4.55 -5.34
CA GLY A 77 -21.40 5.44 -5.17
C GLY A 77 -22.31 5.61 -6.41
N LEU A 78 -22.37 4.62 -7.31
CA LEU A 78 -23.18 4.70 -8.54
C LEU A 78 -24.17 3.54 -8.66
#